data_AF-A0A5N4ANN8-F1
#
_entry.id   AF-A0A5N4ANN8-F1
#
_cell.length_a   1.000
_cell.length_b   1.000
_cell.length_c   1.000
_cell.angle_alpha   90.00
_cell.angle_beta   90.00
_cell.angle_gamma   90.00
#
_symmetry.space_group_name_H-M   'P 1'
#
loop_
_entity.id
_entity.type
_entity.pdbx_description
1 polymer ?
#
loop_
_entity_poly.entity_id
_entity_poly.type
_entity_poly.pdbx_seq_one_letter_code
_entity_poly.pdbx_strand_id
1 'polypeptide(L)'
;MVLCTEDVLLLALLIKKRRKRVRRFRRHPMLMTRHSKGLYYMLFDDLCASGSKFLNYFRMSKPSFDELLGHIKDDITVPETPLNKSIPAEEKLALTLRYFATGTSMTDLHFQYRISHPTISVIVRQVCKAIWNRMRQICFPTLTEY
;
A
#
# COMPACT_ATOMS: atom_id res chain seq x y z
N MET A 1 10.07 17.38 -49.29
CA MET A 1 10.48 16.20 -48.50
C MET A 1 9.34 15.81 -47.59
N VAL A 2 8.50 14.86 -48.02
CA VAL A 2 7.41 14.33 -47.20
C VAL A 2 8.04 13.26 -46.30
N LEU A 3 8.06 13.49 -44.98
CA LEU A 3 8.47 12.45 -44.04
C LEU A 3 7.44 11.32 -44.14
N CYS A 4 7.88 10.10 -44.46
CA CYS A 4 6.99 8.95 -44.44
C CYS A 4 6.53 8.71 -43.00
N THR A 5 5.35 8.12 -42.81
CA THR A 5 4.79 7.81 -41.49
C THR A 5 5.75 7.02 -40.61
N GLU A 6 6.57 6.16 -41.23
CA GLU A 6 7.65 5.41 -40.60
C GLU A 6 8.74 6.31 -40.01
N ASP A 7 9.16 7.37 -40.72
CA ASP A 7 10.18 8.31 -40.24
C ASP A 7 9.68 9.12 -39.03
N VAL A 8 8.41 9.52 -39.07
CA VAL A 8 7.74 10.22 -37.97
C VAL A 8 7.60 9.29 -36.76
N LEU A 9 7.24 8.03 -36.97
CA LEU A 9 7.17 7.01 -35.93
C LEU A 9 8.55 6.74 -35.30
N LEU A 10 9.59 6.60 -36.13
CA LEU A 10 10.97 6.37 -35.69
C LEU A 10 11.48 7.55 -34.86
N LEU A 11 11.23 8.79 -35.31
CA LEU A 11 11.54 10.02 -34.56
C LEU A 11 10.78 10.06 -33.22
N ALA A 12 9.49 9.74 -33.21
CA ALA A 12 8.69 9.68 -31.98
C ALA A 12 9.25 8.64 -31.00
N LEU A 13 9.65 7.46 -31.47
CA LEU A 13 10.29 6.41 -30.66
C LEU A 13 11.66 6.87 -30.13
N LEU A 14 12.48 7.55 -30.93
CA LEU A 14 13.78 8.09 -30.51
C LEU A 14 13.63 9.20 -29.46
N ILE A 15 12.64 10.09 -29.61
CA ILE A 15 12.29 11.11 -28.60
C ILE A 15 11.84 10.44 -27.30
N LYS A 16 11.00 9.40 -27.38
CA LYS A 16 10.52 8.63 -26.21
C LYS A 16 11.66 7.89 -25.50
N LYS A 17 12.65 7.39 -26.25
CA LYS A 17 13.86 6.72 -25.73
C LYS A 17 14.82 7.71 -25.07
N ARG A 18 15.04 8.90 -25.66
CA ARG A 18 15.83 10.01 -25.06
C ARG A 18 15.17 10.61 -23.83
N ARG A 19 13.83 10.60 -23.75
CA ARG A 19 13.07 11.06 -22.57
C ARG A 19 13.09 10.08 -21.39
N LYS A 20 13.79 8.94 -21.46
CA LYS A 20 14.06 8.13 -20.28
C LYS A 20 14.98 8.91 -19.34
N ARG A 21 14.36 9.75 -18.49
CA ARG A 21 15.05 10.48 -17.43
C ARG A 21 15.86 9.48 -16.62
N VAL A 22 17.17 9.69 -16.57
CA VAL A 22 18.05 8.98 -15.65
C VAL A 22 17.51 9.24 -14.26
N ARG A 23 17.12 8.17 -13.54
CA ARG A 23 16.62 8.31 -12.17
C ARG A 23 17.76 8.84 -11.30
N ARG A 24 17.63 10.07 -10.80
CA ARG A 24 18.59 10.70 -9.88
C ARG A 24 18.80 9.85 -8.62
N PHE A 25 17.74 9.20 -8.15
CA PHE A 25 17.79 8.29 -7.01
C PHE A 25 17.01 7.01 -7.33
N ARG A 26 17.55 5.86 -6.92
CA ARG A 26 16.82 4.58 -6.95
C ARG A 26 15.63 4.60 -5.98
N ARG A 27 15.84 5.11 -4.77
CA ARG A 27 14.80 5.45 -3.78
C ARG A 27 15.16 6.79 -3.16
N HIS A 28 14.19 7.68 -3.01
CA HIS A 28 14.43 9.00 -2.45
C HIS A 28 14.89 8.88 -0.98
N PRO A 29 15.87 9.68 -0.50
CA PRO A 29 16.39 9.59 0.88
C PRO A 29 15.31 9.63 1.97
N MET A 30 14.25 10.42 1.74
CA MET A 30 13.08 10.50 2.62
C MET A 30 12.39 9.14 2.85
N LEU A 31 12.41 8.24 1.88
CA LEU A 31 11.80 6.91 1.99
C LEU A 31 12.73 5.91 2.69
N MET A 32 14.03 6.22 2.81
CA MET A 32 14.98 5.40 3.57
C MET A 32 14.76 5.54 5.08
N THR A 33 14.24 6.67 5.54
CA THR A 33 13.95 6.95 6.95
C THR A 33 12.59 6.40 7.40
N ARG A 34 12.04 5.37 6.74
CA ARG A 34 10.73 4.78 7.06
C ARG A 34 10.67 4.22 8.48
N HIS A 35 11.66 3.44 8.89
CA HIS A 35 11.67 2.81 10.23
C HIS A 35 11.85 3.83 11.37
N SER A 36 12.47 4.98 11.09
CA SER A 36 12.74 6.01 12.10
C SER A 36 11.69 7.13 12.15
N LYS A 37 11.08 7.46 10.99
CA LYS A 37 10.20 8.63 10.83
C LYS A 37 8.87 8.30 10.16
N GLY A 38 8.61 7.04 9.85
CA GLY A 38 7.35 6.59 9.29
C GLY A 38 6.29 6.53 10.38
N LEU A 39 5.10 7.02 10.06
CA LEU A 39 4.01 7.15 11.03
C LEU A 39 3.65 5.82 11.72
N TYR A 40 3.75 4.69 11.01
CA TYR A 40 3.56 3.36 11.61
C TYR A 40 4.51 3.14 12.79
N TYR A 41 5.82 3.24 12.58
CA TYR A 41 6.82 2.99 13.63
C TYR A 41 6.81 4.02 14.77
N MET A 42 6.30 5.23 14.52
CA MET A 42 6.25 6.28 15.55
C MET A 42 4.99 6.23 16.43
N LEU A 43 3.88 5.70 15.92
CA LEU A 43 2.57 5.88 16.55
C LEU A 43 1.85 4.56 16.84
N PHE A 44 2.16 3.48 16.12
CA PHE A 44 1.37 2.25 16.20
C PHE A 44 1.40 1.61 17.59
N ASP A 45 2.57 1.56 18.24
CA ASP A 45 2.71 0.98 19.58
C ASP A 45 1.94 1.80 20.63
N ASP A 46 2.02 3.13 20.56
CA ASP A 46 1.27 4.05 21.44
C ASP A 46 -0.25 3.90 21.27
N LEU A 47 -0.70 3.64 20.05
CA LEU A 47 -2.11 3.34 19.77
C LEU A 47 -2.50 1.98 20.36
N CYS A 48 -1.66 0.96 20.23
CA CYS A 48 -1.93 -0.36 20.79
C CYS A 48 -2.05 -0.34 22.33
N ALA A 49 -1.30 0.54 22.99
CA ALA A 49 -1.40 0.75 24.44
C ALA A 49 -2.76 1.36 24.88
N SER A 50 -3.51 1.99 23.97
CA SER A 50 -4.77 2.66 24.27
C SER A 50 -5.88 2.25 23.30
N GLY A 51 -6.72 1.29 23.70
CA GLY A 51 -7.79 0.76 22.85
C GLY A 51 -8.77 1.80 22.30
N SER A 52 -9.08 2.85 23.07
CA SER A 52 -9.97 3.94 22.62
C SER A 52 -9.33 4.79 21.52
N LYS A 53 -8.04 5.12 21.65
CA LYS A 53 -7.29 5.83 20.61
C LYS A 53 -7.12 4.97 19.37
N PHE A 54 -6.83 3.68 19.52
CA PHE A 54 -6.76 2.73 18.42
C PHE A 54 -8.06 2.69 17.62
N LEU A 55 -9.20 2.53 18.32
CA LEU A 55 -10.53 2.51 17.72
C LEU A 55 -10.84 3.83 17.00
N ASN A 56 -10.55 4.98 17.61
CA ASN A 56 -10.78 6.27 16.97
C ASN A 56 -9.90 6.44 15.72
N TYR A 57 -8.65 6.01 15.79
CA TYR A 57 -7.67 6.19 14.73
C TYR A 57 -7.93 5.32 13.49
N PHE A 58 -8.24 4.03 13.70
CA PHE A 58 -8.48 3.04 12.63
C PHE A 58 -9.95 2.77 12.32
N ARG A 59 -10.89 3.30 13.13
CA ARG A 59 -12.32 2.94 13.10
C ARG A 59 -12.58 1.44 13.29
N MET A 60 -11.64 0.74 13.92
CA MET A 60 -11.67 -0.70 14.19
C MET A 60 -11.01 -0.97 15.54
N SER A 61 -11.55 -1.90 16.33
CA SER A 61 -10.96 -2.30 17.61
C SER A 61 -9.68 -3.12 17.39
N LYS A 62 -8.77 -3.14 18.37
CA LYS A 62 -7.54 -3.94 18.29
C LYS A 62 -7.82 -5.45 18.13
N PRO A 63 -8.76 -6.06 18.88
CA PRO A 63 -9.10 -7.48 18.68
C PRO A 63 -9.59 -7.78 17.27
N SER A 64 -10.50 -6.97 16.73
CA SER A 64 -10.99 -7.14 15.36
C SER A 64 -9.91 -6.90 14.31
N PHE A 65 -8.97 -5.99 14.58
CA PHE A 65 -7.80 -5.78 13.73
C PHE A 65 -6.92 -7.03 13.69
N ASP A 66 -6.65 -7.65 14.84
CA ASP A 66 -5.82 -8.85 14.93
C ASP A 66 -6.47 -10.06 14.30
N GLU A 67 -7.78 -10.22 14.49
CA GLU A 67 -8.58 -11.26 13.83
C GLU A 67 -8.54 -11.10 12.31
N LEU A 68 -8.81 -9.89 11.81
CA LEU A 68 -8.77 -9.59 10.38
C LEU A 68 -7.36 -9.85 9.82
N LEU A 69 -6.33 -9.39 10.51
CA LEU A 69 -4.95 -9.62 10.14
C LEU A 69 -4.67 -11.13 10.06
N GLY A 70 -5.12 -11.91 11.04
CA GLY A 70 -4.98 -13.38 11.05
C GLY A 70 -5.52 -14.05 9.79
N HIS A 71 -6.65 -13.59 9.26
CA HIS A 71 -7.25 -14.15 8.05
C HIS A 71 -6.51 -13.78 6.76
N ILE A 72 -5.97 -12.57 6.67
CA ILE A 72 -5.41 -12.04 5.41
C ILE A 72 -3.87 -12.05 5.36
N LYS A 73 -3.20 -12.31 6.49
CA LYS A 73 -1.74 -12.15 6.65
C LYS A 73 -0.97 -12.87 5.55
N ASP A 74 -1.33 -14.11 5.24
CA ASP A 74 -0.61 -14.92 4.26
C ASP A 74 -0.77 -14.37 2.84
N ASP A 75 -1.95 -13.83 2.50
CA ASP A 75 -2.24 -13.28 1.18
C ASP A 75 -1.53 -11.95 0.91
N ILE A 76 -1.26 -11.17 1.97
CA ILE A 76 -0.62 -9.85 1.88
C ILE A 76 0.86 -9.86 2.24
N THR A 77 1.40 -10.97 2.75
CA THR A 77 2.82 -11.12 3.03
C THR A 77 3.58 -11.29 1.72
N VAL A 78 4.64 -10.50 1.54
CA VAL A 78 5.51 -10.57 0.37
C VAL A 78 6.90 -10.97 0.84
N PRO A 79 7.54 -11.98 0.23
CA PRO A 79 8.88 -12.40 0.63
C PRO A 79 9.88 -11.26 0.48
N GLU A 80 10.78 -11.15 1.46
CA GLU A 80 11.84 -10.18 1.41
C GLU A 80 12.83 -10.50 0.28
N THR A 81 13.38 -9.46 -0.33
CA THR A 81 14.48 -9.63 -1.30
C THR A 81 15.71 -8.91 -0.74
N PRO A 82 16.94 -9.36 -1.05
CA PRO A 82 18.16 -8.73 -0.54
C PRO A 82 18.23 -7.22 -0.82
N LEU A 83 17.57 -6.78 -1.89
CA LEU A 83 17.56 -5.41 -2.37
C LEU A 83 16.46 -4.55 -1.72
N ASN A 84 15.38 -5.16 -1.23
CA ASN A 84 14.22 -4.49 -0.68
C ASN A 84 13.64 -5.26 0.51
N LYS A 85 13.72 -4.65 1.69
CA LYS A 85 12.93 -5.07 2.86
C LYS A 85 11.46 -4.97 2.54
N SER A 86 10.72 -6.03 2.85
CA SER A 86 9.29 -6.08 2.60
C SER A 86 8.57 -5.20 3.61
N ILE A 87 7.40 -4.70 3.22
CA ILE A 87 6.53 -4.00 4.17
C ILE A 87 5.75 -5.09 4.91
N PRO A 88 5.78 -5.14 6.25
CA PRO A 88 5.09 -6.18 7.01
C PRO A 88 3.58 -6.12 6.79
N ALA A 89 2.92 -7.27 6.89
CA ALA A 89 1.48 -7.41 6.69
C ALA A 89 0.67 -6.47 7.60
N GLU A 90 1.10 -6.32 8.85
CA GLU A 90 0.47 -5.44 9.84
C GLU A 90 0.52 -3.96 9.42
N GLU A 91 1.68 -3.47 8.96
CA GLU A 91 1.83 -2.11 8.46
C GLU A 91 0.99 -1.88 7.20
N LYS A 92 0.85 -2.89 6.32
CA LYS A 92 -0.03 -2.82 5.14
C LYS A 92 -1.49 -2.67 5.55
N LEU A 93 -1.95 -3.45 6.53
CA LEU A 93 -3.31 -3.37 7.02
C LEU A 93 -3.57 -2.03 7.71
N ALA A 94 -2.68 -1.61 8.62
CA ALA A 94 -2.77 -0.32 9.30
C ALA A 94 -2.85 0.85 8.31
N LEU A 95 -1.99 0.86 7.30
CA LEU A 95 -2.02 1.88 6.24
C LEU A 95 -3.37 1.92 5.52
N THR A 96 -3.90 0.74 5.19
CA THR A 96 -5.16 0.62 4.43
C THR A 96 -6.37 1.03 5.27
N LEU A 97 -6.42 0.62 6.54
CA LEU A 97 -7.47 1.07 7.46
C LEU A 97 -7.39 2.57 7.71
N ARG A 98 -6.19 3.14 7.81
CA ARG A 98 -6.04 4.59 7.91
C ARG A 98 -6.60 5.32 6.70
N TYR A 99 -6.37 4.78 5.50
CA TYR A 99 -6.96 5.29 4.26
C TYR A 99 -8.49 5.26 4.32
N PHE A 100 -9.10 4.16 4.75
CA PHE A 100 -10.56 4.04 4.90
C PHE A 100 -11.13 4.96 5.97
N ALA A 101 -10.46 5.06 7.13
CA ALA A 101 -10.91 5.85 8.26
C ALA A 101 -10.94 7.36 7.99
N THR A 102 -10.09 7.84 7.07
CA THR A 102 -9.93 9.28 6.80
C THR A 102 -10.35 9.73 5.42
N GLY A 103 -10.35 8.85 4.42
CA GLY A 103 -10.52 9.25 3.02
C GLY A 103 -9.40 10.17 2.49
N THR A 104 -8.23 10.16 3.12
CA THR A 104 -7.10 11.01 2.72
C THR A 104 -6.49 10.60 1.39
N SER A 105 -5.76 11.52 0.76
CA SER A 105 -5.08 11.24 -0.50
C SER A 105 -3.91 10.26 -0.31
N MET A 106 -3.63 9.45 -1.33
CA MET A 106 -2.45 8.57 -1.34
C MET A 106 -1.14 9.37 -1.30
N THR A 107 -1.15 10.64 -1.72
CA THR A 107 -0.04 11.59 -1.57
C THR A 107 0.21 11.96 -0.11
N ASP A 108 -0.82 12.12 0.71
CA ASP A 108 -0.62 12.41 2.14
C ASP A 108 -0.03 11.19 2.85
N LEU A 109 -0.56 9.99 2.55
CA LEU A 109 -0.03 8.74 3.07
C LEU A 109 1.43 8.51 2.66
N HIS A 110 1.82 8.94 1.45
CA HIS A 110 3.20 8.86 0.98
C HIS A 110 4.17 9.61 1.92
N PHE A 111 3.82 10.83 2.32
CA PHE A 111 4.65 11.63 3.20
C PHE A 111 4.61 11.13 4.65
N GLN A 112 3.44 10.71 5.13
CA GLN A 112 3.25 10.23 6.51
C GLN A 112 3.93 8.88 6.75
N TYR A 113 3.66 7.88 5.91
CA TYR A 113 4.20 6.54 6.08
C TYR A 113 5.60 6.38 5.45
N ARG A 114 6.08 7.36 4.69
CA ARG A 114 7.37 7.31 3.96
C ARG A 114 7.44 6.11 3.01
N ILE A 115 6.30 5.73 2.42
CA ILE A 115 6.17 4.66 1.42
C ILE A 115 5.87 5.30 0.08
N SER A 116 6.46 4.79 -1.01
CA SER A 116 6.24 5.37 -2.34
C SER A 116 4.76 5.33 -2.74
N HIS A 117 4.27 6.41 -3.36
CA HIS A 117 2.88 6.52 -3.84
C HIS A 117 2.39 5.31 -4.65
N PRO A 118 3.12 4.79 -5.68
CA PRO A 118 2.67 3.61 -6.41
C PRO A 118 2.61 2.36 -5.52
N THR A 119 3.53 2.22 -4.56
CA THR A 119 3.51 1.10 -3.60
C THR A 119 2.27 1.16 -2.73
N ILE A 120 1.85 2.34 -2.27
CA ILE A 120 0.62 2.53 -1.49
C ILE A 120 -0.59 2.05 -2.27
N SER A 121 -0.73 2.46 -3.53
CA SER A 121 -1.84 2.01 -4.40
C SER A 121 -1.88 0.49 -4.56
N VAL A 122 -0.72 -0.15 -4.70
CA VAL A 122 -0.61 -1.61 -4.77
C VAL A 122 -1.02 -2.27 -3.45
N ILE A 123 -0.55 -1.74 -2.31
CA ILE A 123 -0.88 -2.24 -0.98
C ILE A 123 -2.38 -2.19 -0.75
N VAL A 124 -3.01 -1.02 -0.93
CA VAL A 124 -4.46 -0.85 -0.71
C VAL A 124 -5.24 -1.86 -1.56
N ARG A 125 -4.88 -2.02 -2.84
CA ARG A 125 -5.54 -3.00 -3.72
C ARG A 125 -5.34 -4.44 -3.25
N GLN A 126 -4.13 -4.81 -2.82
CA GLN A 126 -3.83 -6.15 -2.32
C GLN A 126 -4.63 -6.46 -1.06
N VAL A 127 -4.65 -5.54 -0.10
CA VAL A 127 -5.40 -5.69 1.15
C VAL A 127 -6.90 -5.78 0.86
N CYS A 128 -7.47 -4.90 0.02
CA CYS A 128 -8.89 -4.99 -0.37
C CYS A 128 -9.23 -6.36 -0.97
N LYS A 129 -8.38 -6.87 -1.86
CA LYS A 129 -8.60 -8.17 -2.52
C LYS A 129 -8.52 -9.31 -1.51
N ALA A 130 -7.56 -9.28 -0.59
CA ALA A 130 -7.43 -10.29 0.46
C ALA A 130 -8.64 -10.28 1.40
N ILE A 131 -9.07 -9.10 1.86
CA ILE A 131 -10.28 -8.93 2.67
C ILE A 131 -11.49 -9.52 1.94
N TRP A 132 -11.71 -9.14 0.68
CA TRP A 132 -12.84 -9.67 -0.09
C TRP A 132 -12.81 -11.20 -0.21
N ASN A 133 -11.66 -11.77 -0.54
CA ASN A 133 -11.53 -13.21 -0.77
C ASN A 133 -11.73 -14.02 0.53
N ARG A 134 -11.23 -13.53 1.66
CA ARG A 134 -11.27 -14.25 2.94
C ARG A 134 -12.54 -14.00 3.72
N MET A 135 -13.02 -12.76 3.75
CA MET A 135 -14.17 -12.37 4.59
C MET A 135 -15.51 -12.63 3.90
N ARG A 136 -15.58 -12.64 2.55
CA ARG A 136 -16.86 -12.81 1.85
C ARG A 136 -17.61 -14.06 2.29
N GLN A 137 -16.92 -15.19 2.43
CA GLN A 137 -17.55 -16.46 2.82
C GLN A 137 -18.06 -16.44 4.26
N ILE A 138 -17.38 -15.71 5.14
CA ILE A 138 -17.71 -15.61 6.56
C ILE A 138 -18.93 -14.68 6.74
N CYS A 139 -18.94 -13.54 6.04
CA CYS A 139 -19.99 -12.53 6.20
C CYS A 139 -21.23 -12.80 5.34
N PHE A 140 -21.09 -13.48 4.20
CA PHE A 140 -22.16 -13.74 3.25
C PHE A 140 -22.20 -15.25 2.93
N PRO A 141 -22.87 -16.06 3.76
CA PRO A 141 -23.03 -17.48 3.47
C PRO A 141 -23.79 -17.67 2.15
N THR A 142 -23.47 -18.75 1.44
CA THR A 142 -24.20 -19.12 0.22
C THR A 142 -25.65 -19.39 0.57
N LEU A 143 -26.56 -18.80 -0.20
CA LEU A 143 -28.00 -19.04 -0.06
C LEU A 143 -28.23 -20.56 -0.19
N THR A 144 -28.68 -21.18 0.89
CA THR A 144 -29.19 -22.55 0.86
C THR A 144 -30.58 -22.51 0.23
N GLU A 145 -30.79 -23.25 -0.86
CA GLU A 145 -32.12 -23.48 -1.40
C GLU A 145 -32.94 -24.22 -0.32
N TYR A 146 -34.04 -23.60 0.10
CA TYR A 146 -35.00 -24.17 1.05
C TYR A 146 -35.97 -25.12 0.35
#